data_AF-A0A933ZP31-F1
#
_entry.id   AF-A0A933ZP31-F1
#
_cell.length_a   1.000
_cell.length_b   1.000
_cell.length_c   1.000
_cell.angle_alpha   90.00
_cell.angle_beta   90.00
_cell.angle_gamma   90.00
#
_symmetry.space_group_name_H-M   'P 1'
#
loop_
_entity.id
_entity.type
_entity.pdbx_description
1 polymer ?
#
loop_
_entity_poly.entity_id
_entity_poly.type
_entity_poly.pdbx_seq_one_letter_code
_entity_poly.pdbx_strand_id
1 'polypeptide(L)'
;MAQEQVVFKRSKVLTEAHLSYCPGCTHGVAHRLIADVIDELKIQDKTVGVSPVGCSVLAYQFMDIDWHQAAHGRAPAVATGARRTLPPDRYVFTYQGDGDLASIGMAEILHAANRGEKMTVIFINNAIYGMTGGQMAPTTLPGMRTTTSPYGRDTQLCGHPIRMCEIVNTLVEPRFIARGALTTPKYINRAKKLIKQAFELQHEGFTFVELLSTCPTGWGLTPENSILWLERNMVPFFPMTVFREPANMPDQAKPYRPDLKVSDANDKKPA
;
A
#
# COMPACT_ATOMS: atom_id res chain seq x y z
N MET A 1 24.08 -37.77 -13.34
CA MET A 1 24.33 -36.31 -13.30
C MET A 1 23.23 -35.71 -12.44
N ALA A 2 23.58 -35.01 -11.35
CA ALA A 2 22.58 -34.36 -10.52
C ALA A 2 21.86 -33.31 -11.39
N GLN A 3 20.53 -33.38 -11.42
CA GLN A 3 19.71 -32.47 -12.20
C GLN A 3 19.82 -31.08 -11.57
N GLU A 4 20.41 -30.12 -12.29
CA GLU A 4 20.53 -28.75 -11.80
C GLU A 4 19.14 -28.19 -11.52
N GLN A 5 18.83 -27.97 -10.25
CA GLN A 5 17.57 -27.38 -9.83
C GLN A 5 17.71 -25.86 -9.89
N VAL A 6 16.96 -25.23 -10.79
CA VAL A 6 16.84 -23.77 -10.82
C VAL A 6 16.12 -23.32 -9.55
N VAL A 7 16.89 -22.86 -8.56
CA VAL A 7 16.38 -22.35 -7.28
C VAL A 7 15.89 -20.90 -7.35
N PHE A 8 16.32 -20.16 -8.38
CA PHE A 8 15.95 -18.76 -8.60
C PHE A 8 15.95 -18.43 -10.09
N LYS A 9 14.92 -17.73 -10.56
CA LYS A 9 14.79 -17.24 -11.93
C LYS A 9 14.23 -15.84 -11.93
N ARG A 10 14.59 -14.98 -12.90
CA ARG A 10 13.91 -13.68 -13.13
C ARG A 10 12.41 -13.92 -13.44
N SER A 11 11.50 -13.16 -12.82
CA SER A 11 10.09 -13.18 -13.24
C SER A 11 10.00 -12.70 -14.69
N LYS A 12 9.19 -13.38 -15.50
CA LYS A 12 8.94 -12.99 -16.89
C LYS A 12 8.17 -11.69 -17.01
N VAL A 13 7.49 -11.27 -15.94
CA VAL A 13 6.74 -10.01 -15.87
C VAL A 13 7.68 -8.82 -15.70
N LEU A 14 8.94 -9.03 -15.29
CA LEU A 14 9.90 -7.91 -15.23
C LEU A 14 10.49 -7.65 -16.61
N THR A 15 10.50 -6.38 -17.03
CA THR A 15 11.19 -5.94 -18.26
C THR A 15 12.70 -6.06 -18.09
N GLU A 16 13.47 -5.94 -19.17
CA GLU A 16 14.95 -5.89 -19.12
C GLU A 16 15.52 -4.53 -18.68
N ALA A 17 14.66 -3.55 -18.36
CA ALA A 17 15.10 -2.26 -17.90
C ALA A 17 15.92 -2.38 -16.60
N HIS A 18 17.00 -1.59 -16.51
CA HIS A 18 17.77 -1.48 -15.29
C HIS A 18 16.97 -0.72 -14.23
N LEU A 19 16.84 -1.28 -13.02
CA LEU A 19 16.17 -0.62 -11.91
C LEU A 19 17.00 0.60 -11.46
N SER A 20 16.54 1.80 -11.80
CA SER A 20 17.23 3.07 -11.52
C SER A 20 17.06 3.59 -10.08
N TYR A 21 16.67 2.72 -9.15
CA TYR A 21 16.58 3.07 -7.73
C TYR A 21 17.95 3.15 -7.07
N CYS A 22 18.04 3.91 -5.97
CA CYS A 22 19.26 4.03 -5.19
C CYS A 22 19.72 2.66 -4.62
N PRO A 23 21.02 2.42 -4.49
CA PRO A 23 21.54 1.23 -3.80
C PRO A 23 20.94 1.09 -2.40
N GLY A 24 20.48 -0.12 -2.06
CA GLY A 24 19.83 -0.40 -0.77
C GLY A 24 18.36 0.01 -0.68
N CYS A 25 17.77 0.64 -1.69
CA CYS A 25 16.34 0.91 -1.73
C CYS A 25 15.54 -0.37 -2.01
N THR A 26 14.52 -0.63 -1.20
CA THR A 26 13.70 -1.86 -1.32
C THR A 26 12.58 -1.78 -2.37
N HIS A 27 12.46 -0.70 -3.17
CA HIS A 27 11.52 -0.66 -4.30
C HIS A 27 11.75 -1.81 -5.28
N GLY A 28 13.01 -2.14 -5.60
CA GLY A 28 13.33 -3.26 -6.49
C GLY A 28 12.87 -4.61 -5.95
N VAL A 29 12.94 -4.80 -4.62
CA VAL A 29 12.39 -5.99 -3.95
C VAL A 29 10.87 -6.02 -4.10
N ALA A 30 10.18 -4.91 -3.80
CA ALA A 30 8.73 -4.83 -3.93
C ALA A 30 8.25 -5.15 -5.36
N HIS A 31 8.87 -4.54 -6.38
CA HIS A 31 8.55 -4.80 -7.79
C HIS A 31 8.75 -6.27 -8.15
N ARG A 32 9.83 -6.87 -7.65
CA ARG A 32 10.09 -8.29 -7.87
C ARG A 32 9.00 -9.16 -7.27
N LEU A 33 8.56 -8.88 -6.05
CA LEU A 33 7.50 -9.66 -5.39
C LEU A 33 6.16 -9.52 -6.11
N ILE A 34 5.80 -8.32 -6.55
CA ILE A 34 4.58 -8.07 -7.32
C ILE A 34 4.64 -8.82 -8.66
N ALA A 35 5.75 -8.71 -9.40
CA ALA A 35 5.95 -9.40 -10.66
C ALA A 35 5.91 -10.93 -10.52
N ASP A 36 6.47 -11.48 -9.44
CA ASP A 36 6.35 -12.92 -9.14
C ASP A 36 4.90 -13.33 -8.88
N VAL A 37 4.16 -12.54 -8.11
CA VAL A 37 2.74 -12.83 -7.80
C VAL A 37 1.90 -12.79 -9.07
N ILE A 38 2.11 -11.81 -9.94
CA ILE A 38 1.41 -11.71 -11.23
C ILE A 38 1.71 -12.93 -12.12
N ASP A 39 2.96 -13.38 -12.18
CA ASP A 39 3.38 -14.57 -12.95
C ASP A 39 2.77 -15.86 -12.35
N GLU A 40 2.85 -16.03 -11.02
CA GLU A 40 2.28 -17.19 -10.31
C GLU A 40 0.77 -17.32 -10.49
N LEU A 41 0.06 -16.19 -10.48
CA LEU A 41 -1.39 -16.14 -10.69
C LEU A 41 -1.76 -16.20 -12.18
N LYS A 42 -0.78 -16.06 -13.10
CA LYS A 42 -0.98 -16.03 -14.55
C LYS A 42 -1.96 -14.94 -14.99
N ILE A 43 -1.76 -13.72 -14.46
CA ILE A 43 -2.65 -12.57 -14.68
C ILE A 43 -1.96 -11.40 -15.39
N GLN A 44 -0.78 -11.61 -15.98
CA GLN A 44 0.02 -10.56 -16.61
C GLN A 44 -0.79 -9.77 -17.66
N ASP A 45 -1.42 -10.47 -18.60
CA ASP A 45 -2.26 -9.90 -19.66
C ASP A 45 -3.59 -9.32 -19.17
N LYS A 46 -3.88 -9.44 -17.87
CA LYS A 46 -5.10 -8.97 -17.21
C LYS A 46 -4.88 -7.91 -16.16
N THR A 47 -3.63 -7.53 -15.91
CA THR A 47 -3.28 -6.62 -14.83
C THR A 47 -3.01 -5.21 -15.37
N VAL A 48 -3.62 -4.23 -14.73
CA VAL A 48 -3.36 -2.80 -14.95
C VAL A 48 -2.80 -2.21 -13.67
N GLY A 49 -1.58 -1.66 -13.75
CA GLY A 49 -0.96 -0.90 -12.68
C GLY A 49 -1.28 0.59 -12.76
N VAL A 50 -1.39 1.25 -11.61
CA VAL A 50 -1.50 2.71 -11.53
C VAL A 50 -0.39 3.25 -10.64
N SER A 51 0.53 4.01 -11.23
CA SER A 51 1.67 4.59 -10.54
C SER A 51 1.51 6.12 -10.45
N PRO A 52 1.63 6.72 -9.26
CA PRO A 52 1.62 8.16 -9.09
C PRO A 52 3.02 8.75 -9.18
N VAL A 53 3.11 10.09 -9.14
CA VAL A 53 4.36 10.84 -8.98
C VAL A 53 5.08 10.47 -7.67
N GLY A 54 6.39 10.24 -7.75
CA GLY A 54 7.25 9.81 -6.63
C GLY A 54 8.26 8.77 -7.09
N CYS A 55 9.12 8.23 -6.21
CA CYS A 55 9.99 7.09 -6.57
C CYS A 55 9.17 5.94 -7.15
N SER A 56 7.95 5.75 -6.64
CA SER A 56 6.94 4.82 -7.12
C SER A 56 6.57 4.96 -8.61
N VAL A 57 6.74 6.14 -9.20
CA VAL A 57 6.35 6.42 -10.60
C VAL A 57 7.10 5.52 -11.58
N LEU A 58 8.33 5.13 -11.25
CA LEU A 58 9.19 4.36 -12.16
C LEU A 58 8.70 2.92 -12.36
N ALA A 59 7.74 2.44 -11.56
CA ALA A 59 7.22 1.07 -11.62
C ALA A 59 6.77 0.66 -13.03
N TYR A 60 6.18 1.58 -13.81
CA TYR A 60 5.73 1.30 -15.17
C TYR A 60 6.84 0.95 -16.16
N GLN A 61 8.09 1.27 -15.85
CA GLN A 61 9.24 0.93 -16.70
C GLN A 61 9.69 -0.52 -16.47
N PHE A 62 9.33 -1.12 -15.33
CA PHE A 62 9.99 -2.33 -14.81
C PHE A 62 9.11 -3.58 -14.89
N MET A 63 7.80 -3.42 -15.10
CA MET A 63 6.85 -4.53 -15.22
C MET A 63 6.11 -4.46 -16.55
N ASP A 64 6.14 -5.56 -17.29
CA ASP A 64 5.50 -5.78 -18.59
C ASP A 64 4.00 -6.08 -18.41
N ILE A 65 3.26 -5.05 -18.02
CA ILE A 65 1.81 -5.02 -17.89
C ILE A 65 1.31 -3.64 -18.37
N ASP A 66 0.00 -3.45 -18.49
CA ASP A 66 -0.55 -2.13 -18.77
C ASP A 66 -0.40 -1.18 -17.57
N TRP A 67 -0.09 0.09 -17.82
CA TRP A 67 0.08 1.11 -16.78
C TRP A 67 -0.65 2.41 -17.09
N HIS A 68 -1.23 3.00 -16.05
CA HIS A 68 -1.60 4.41 -16.02
C HIS A 68 -0.69 5.20 -15.10
N GLN A 69 -0.11 6.28 -15.60
CA GLN A 69 0.51 7.29 -14.75
C GLN A 69 -0.57 8.25 -14.24
N ALA A 70 -0.71 8.34 -12.92
CA ALA A 70 -1.61 9.29 -12.29
C ALA A 70 -0.87 10.56 -11.85
N ALA A 71 -1.59 11.68 -11.80
CA ALA A 71 -1.13 12.87 -11.08
C ALA A 71 -0.93 12.55 -9.58
N HIS A 72 -0.08 13.32 -8.91
CA HIS A 72 0.23 13.09 -7.49
C HIS A 72 -1.05 13.10 -6.62
N GLY A 73 -1.22 12.06 -5.82
CA GLY A 73 -2.38 11.78 -4.96
C GLY A 73 -3.55 11.11 -5.67
N ARG A 74 -3.52 10.97 -7.00
CA ARG A 74 -4.71 10.59 -7.79
C ARG A 74 -4.75 9.13 -8.22
N ALA A 75 -3.76 8.32 -7.83
CA ALA A 75 -3.75 6.90 -8.19
C ALA A 75 -5.05 6.15 -7.79
N PRO A 76 -5.65 6.36 -6.59
CA PRO A 76 -6.91 5.69 -6.25
C PRO A 76 -8.10 6.13 -7.11
N ALA A 77 -8.13 7.41 -7.52
CA ALA A 77 -9.17 7.94 -8.41
C ALA A 77 -9.07 7.34 -9.81
N VAL A 78 -7.86 7.31 -10.38
CA VAL A 78 -7.59 6.70 -11.68
C VAL A 78 -7.89 5.20 -11.65
N ALA A 79 -7.44 4.51 -10.60
CA ALA A 79 -7.72 3.09 -10.41
C ALA A 79 -9.22 2.80 -10.25
N THR A 80 -9.97 3.69 -9.59
CA THR A 80 -11.44 3.58 -9.50
C THR A 80 -12.06 3.65 -10.89
N GLY A 81 -11.64 4.62 -11.71
CA GLY A 81 -12.09 4.73 -13.10
C GLY A 81 -11.79 3.47 -13.90
N ALA A 82 -10.53 3.02 -13.88
CA ALA A 82 -10.10 1.80 -14.57
C ALA A 82 -10.90 0.57 -14.11
N ARG A 83 -11.08 0.39 -12.80
CA ARG A 83 -11.78 -0.79 -12.26
C ARG A 83 -13.26 -0.83 -12.63
N ARG A 84 -13.90 0.33 -12.80
CA ARG A 84 -15.32 0.44 -13.18
C ARG A 84 -15.57 0.31 -14.68
N THR A 85 -14.55 0.56 -15.51
CA THR A 85 -14.70 0.52 -16.98
C THR A 85 -14.14 -0.76 -17.61
N LEU A 86 -13.12 -1.36 -17.00
CA LEU A 86 -12.51 -2.59 -17.48
C LEU A 86 -13.40 -3.82 -17.22
N PRO A 87 -13.23 -4.90 -18.01
CA PRO A 87 -13.93 -6.16 -17.76
C PRO A 87 -13.82 -6.66 -16.30
N PRO A 88 -14.84 -7.39 -15.79
CA PRO A 88 -14.90 -7.88 -14.41
C PRO A 88 -13.67 -8.69 -13.95
N ASP A 89 -13.01 -9.40 -14.86
CA ASP A 89 -11.88 -10.31 -14.63
C ASP A 89 -10.51 -9.63 -14.70
N ARG A 90 -10.45 -8.31 -14.92
CA ARG A 90 -9.19 -7.54 -14.90
C ARG A 90 -8.79 -7.19 -13.47
N TYR A 91 -7.49 -7.25 -13.20
CA TYR A 91 -6.86 -6.85 -11.95
C TYR A 91 -6.38 -5.41 -12.07
N VAL A 92 -6.70 -4.57 -11.09
CA VAL A 92 -6.25 -3.18 -11.01
C VAL A 92 -5.55 -2.98 -9.68
N PHE A 93 -4.32 -2.49 -9.72
CA PHE A 93 -3.60 -2.14 -8.49
C PHE A 93 -2.95 -0.78 -8.56
N THR A 94 -2.76 -0.16 -7.40
CA THR A 94 -1.96 1.06 -7.26
C THR A 94 -0.65 0.76 -6.57
N TYR A 95 0.40 1.50 -6.92
CA TYR A 95 1.71 1.44 -6.28
C TYR A 95 2.08 2.82 -5.76
N GLN A 96 1.83 3.10 -4.49
CA GLN A 96 1.90 4.46 -3.94
C GLN A 96 2.95 4.60 -2.84
N GLY A 97 3.59 5.77 -2.74
CA GLY A 97 4.48 6.13 -1.63
C GLY A 97 3.78 6.96 -0.55
N ASP A 98 4.49 7.28 0.54
CA ASP A 98 3.95 8.00 1.71
C ASP A 98 3.29 9.34 1.38
N GLY A 99 4.03 10.22 0.72
CA GLY A 99 3.51 11.53 0.36
C GLY A 99 2.31 11.45 -0.58
N ASP A 100 2.33 10.47 -1.49
CA ASP A 100 1.26 10.29 -2.45
C ASP A 100 -0.04 9.84 -1.77
N LEU A 101 0.05 8.77 -0.98
CA LEU A 101 -1.12 8.10 -0.42
C LEU A 101 -1.60 8.77 0.87
N ALA A 102 -0.69 9.05 1.80
CA ALA A 102 -1.02 9.48 3.15
C ALA A 102 -1.01 11.01 3.34
N SER A 103 -0.64 11.78 2.31
CA SER A 103 -0.72 13.25 2.32
C SER A 103 -1.76 13.72 1.31
N ILE A 104 -1.33 14.09 0.09
CA ILE A 104 -2.20 14.72 -0.91
C ILE A 104 -3.31 13.78 -1.42
N GLY A 105 -3.08 12.46 -1.39
CA GLY A 105 -4.05 11.44 -1.79
C GLY A 105 -4.94 10.88 -0.67
N MET A 106 -4.86 11.42 0.56
CA MET A 106 -5.58 10.87 1.73
C MET A 106 -7.08 10.70 1.47
N ALA A 107 -7.73 11.72 0.91
CA ALA A 107 -9.16 11.64 0.61
C ALA A 107 -9.46 10.56 -0.45
N GLU A 108 -8.62 10.47 -1.49
CA GLU A 108 -8.82 9.53 -2.60
C GLU A 108 -8.74 8.08 -2.12
N ILE A 109 -7.72 7.77 -1.30
CA ILE A 109 -7.52 6.41 -0.79
C ILE A 109 -8.63 6.01 0.17
N LEU A 110 -9.04 6.90 1.08
CA LEU A 110 -10.09 6.62 2.05
C LEU A 110 -11.45 6.45 1.36
N HIS A 111 -11.77 7.29 0.38
CA HIS A 111 -13.03 7.15 -0.35
C HIS A 111 -13.05 5.92 -1.27
N ALA A 112 -11.93 5.55 -1.90
CA ALA A 112 -11.84 4.30 -2.66
C ALA A 112 -12.01 3.07 -1.76
N ALA A 113 -11.32 3.06 -0.61
CA ALA A 113 -11.44 2.00 0.38
C ALA A 113 -12.86 1.91 0.96
N ASN A 114 -13.49 3.05 1.29
CA ASN A 114 -14.82 3.10 1.86
C ASN A 114 -15.91 2.64 0.89
N ARG A 115 -15.70 2.78 -0.43
CA ARG A 115 -16.61 2.25 -1.46
C ARG A 115 -16.39 0.75 -1.72
N GLY A 116 -15.35 0.14 -1.14
CA GLY A 116 -14.99 -1.24 -1.44
C GLY A 116 -14.55 -1.43 -2.89
N GLU A 117 -13.95 -0.41 -3.52
CA GLU A 117 -13.48 -0.53 -4.90
C GLU A 117 -12.57 -1.75 -5.03
N LYS A 118 -12.88 -2.62 -5.99
CA LYS A 118 -12.22 -3.92 -6.17
C LYS A 118 -10.81 -3.77 -6.73
N MET A 119 -9.91 -3.13 -5.98
CA MET A 119 -8.54 -2.86 -6.37
C MET A 119 -7.59 -3.25 -5.24
N THR A 120 -6.34 -3.52 -5.61
CA THR A 120 -5.26 -3.75 -4.65
C THR A 120 -4.42 -2.49 -4.51
N VAL A 121 -4.15 -2.06 -3.28
CA VAL A 121 -3.25 -0.94 -3.01
C VAL A 121 -1.98 -1.46 -2.38
N ILE A 122 -0.86 -1.25 -3.06
CA ILE A 122 0.47 -1.51 -2.52
C ILE A 122 1.05 -0.18 -2.06
N PHE A 123 1.09 -0.01 -0.74
CA PHE A 123 1.58 1.20 -0.09
C PHE A 123 3.02 1.01 0.38
N ILE A 124 3.95 1.77 -0.19
CA ILE A 124 5.37 1.77 0.19
C ILE A 124 5.61 2.86 1.24
N ASN A 125 5.79 2.44 2.49
CA ASN A 125 6.08 3.34 3.61
C ASN A 125 7.59 3.37 3.87
N ASN A 126 8.26 4.42 3.41
CA ASN A 126 9.65 4.74 3.69
C ASN A 126 9.81 5.98 4.61
N ALA A 127 8.70 6.44 5.19
CA ALA A 127 8.61 7.53 6.15
C ALA A 127 9.08 8.90 5.65
N ILE A 128 9.28 9.13 4.35
CA ILE A 128 9.72 10.42 3.78
C ILE A 128 9.23 10.63 2.33
N TYR A 129 9.34 11.86 1.83
CA TYR A 129 9.24 12.12 0.39
C TYR A 129 10.59 11.86 -0.29
N GLY A 130 10.87 10.62 -0.68
CA GLY A 130 12.18 10.23 -1.23
C GLY A 130 12.62 11.01 -2.47
N MET A 131 11.79 11.01 -3.52
CA MET A 131 12.14 11.59 -4.85
C MET A 131 12.43 13.09 -4.79
N THR A 132 11.78 13.82 -3.91
CA THR A 132 11.92 15.28 -3.80
C THR A 132 13.07 15.70 -2.88
N GLY A 133 13.81 14.76 -2.28
CA GLY A 133 14.97 15.05 -1.44
C GLY A 133 14.74 14.80 0.05
N GLY A 134 13.87 13.86 0.42
CA GLY A 134 13.75 13.35 1.79
C GLY A 134 13.06 14.30 2.77
N GLN A 135 11.98 14.95 2.35
CA GLN A 135 11.15 15.79 3.22
C GLN A 135 10.29 14.96 4.18
N MET A 136 9.82 15.60 5.25
CA MET A 136 8.88 15.02 6.21
C MET A 136 7.59 14.57 5.54
N ALA A 137 7.27 13.29 5.68
CA ALA A 137 6.03 12.64 5.29
C ALA A 137 5.05 12.47 6.46
N PRO A 138 3.76 12.22 6.18
CA PRO A 138 2.78 11.94 7.23
C PRO A 138 3.15 10.76 8.13
N THR A 139 3.91 9.79 7.62
CA THR A 139 4.42 8.61 8.33
C THR A 139 5.80 8.80 8.97
N THR A 140 6.47 9.95 8.79
CA THR A 140 7.74 10.28 9.44
C THR A 140 7.62 10.16 10.95
N LEU A 141 8.51 9.41 11.60
CA LEU A 141 8.48 9.10 13.02
C LEU A 141 8.77 10.33 13.90
N PRO A 142 8.32 10.36 15.18
CA PRO A 142 8.68 11.43 16.11
C PRO A 142 10.20 11.56 16.24
N GLY A 143 10.71 12.79 16.21
CA GLY A 143 12.15 13.07 16.29
C GLY A 143 12.97 12.70 15.05
N MET A 144 12.38 12.04 14.04
CA MET A 144 13.09 11.72 12.80
C MET A 144 13.42 13.00 12.03
N ARG A 145 14.71 13.22 11.77
CA ARG A 145 15.19 14.37 11.00
C ARG A 145 14.93 14.15 9.51
N THR A 146 14.51 15.21 8.84
CA THR A 146 14.27 15.25 7.40
C THR A 146 14.76 16.60 6.87
N THR A 147 14.79 16.79 5.54
CA THR A 147 15.27 18.06 4.97
C THR A 147 14.40 19.27 5.33
N THR A 148 13.11 19.06 5.62
CA THR A 148 12.18 20.12 6.06
C THR A 148 11.93 20.12 7.57
N SER A 149 12.42 19.12 8.31
CA SER A 149 12.38 19.05 9.77
C SER A 149 13.77 18.72 10.32
N PRO A 150 14.74 19.66 10.23
CA PRO A 150 16.15 19.41 10.55
C PRO A 150 16.38 19.09 12.05
N TYR A 151 15.48 19.54 12.92
CA TYR A 151 15.51 19.23 14.35
C TYR A 151 14.71 17.97 14.73
N GLY A 152 14.15 17.28 13.73
CA GLY A 152 13.25 16.14 13.92
C GLY A 152 11.78 16.52 13.79
N ARG A 153 10.90 15.53 13.58
CA ARG A 153 9.45 15.74 13.66
C ARG A 153 9.06 16.08 15.10
N ASP A 154 8.56 17.30 15.30
CA ASP A 154 7.88 17.71 16.51
C ASP A 154 6.40 17.30 16.45
N THR A 155 5.97 16.42 17.35
CA THR A 155 4.59 15.93 17.38
C THR A 155 3.61 16.92 18.01
N GLN A 156 4.09 17.92 18.75
CA GLN A 156 3.24 19.00 19.27
C GLN A 156 2.89 20.00 18.17
N LEU A 157 3.83 20.24 17.24
CA LEU A 157 3.63 21.15 16.11
C LEU A 157 2.96 20.48 14.90
N CYS A 158 3.45 19.30 14.51
CA CYS A 158 3.08 18.64 13.25
C CYS A 158 2.18 17.41 13.46
N GLY A 159 1.74 17.16 14.70
CA GLY A 159 0.98 15.97 15.07
C GLY A 159 1.80 14.67 15.01
N HIS A 160 1.16 13.57 15.41
CA HIS A 160 1.77 12.23 15.37
C HIS A 160 1.74 11.60 13.96
N PRO A 161 2.64 10.64 13.68
CA PRO A 161 2.66 9.97 12.39
C PRO A 161 1.35 9.21 12.13
N ILE A 162 0.88 9.28 10.89
CA ILE A 162 -0.34 8.61 10.46
C ILE A 162 -0.06 7.13 10.25
N ARG A 163 -0.93 6.25 10.77
CA ARG A 163 -0.82 4.80 10.60
C ARG A 163 -1.94 4.31 9.68
N MET A 164 -1.61 4.10 8.40
CA MET A 164 -2.61 3.93 7.35
C MET A 164 -3.39 2.62 7.44
N CYS A 165 -2.75 1.48 7.75
CA CYS A 165 -3.48 0.23 7.96
C CYS A 165 -4.58 0.37 9.02
N GLU A 166 -4.27 1.05 10.13
CA GLU A 166 -5.17 1.27 11.25
C GLU A 166 -6.35 2.17 10.85
N ILE A 167 -6.09 3.27 10.13
CA ILE A 167 -7.16 4.15 9.62
C ILE A 167 -8.04 3.41 8.62
N VAL A 168 -7.45 2.75 7.61
CA VAL A 168 -8.22 2.01 6.60
C VAL A 168 -9.04 0.89 7.26
N ASN A 169 -8.53 0.28 8.33
CA ASN A 169 -9.24 -0.75 9.09
C ASN A 169 -10.42 -0.21 9.93
N THR A 170 -10.60 1.10 10.04
CA THR A 170 -11.83 1.67 10.61
C THR A 170 -13.02 1.61 9.64
N LEU A 171 -12.75 1.45 8.33
CA LEU A 171 -13.78 1.42 7.29
C LEU A 171 -14.43 0.02 7.21
N VAL A 172 -15.65 -0.06 6.68
CA VAL A 172 -16.41 -1.33 6.65
C VAL A 172 -15.99 -2.22 5.47
N GLU A 173 -15.93 -1.65 4.27
CA GLU A 173 -15.80 -2.39 3.01
C GLU A 173 -14.44 -3.05 2.70
N PRO A 174 -13.27 -2.56 3.17
CA PRO A 174 -12.00 -3.22 2.87
C PRO A 174 -12.03 -4.70 3.23
N ARG A 175 -11.59 -5.55 2.29
CA ARG A 175 -11.65 -7.01 2.40
C ARG A 175 -10.40 -7.63 3.00
N PHE A 176 -9.25 -6.98 2.77
CA PHE A 176 -7.96 -7.43 3.28
C PHE A 176 -7.06 -6.24 3.59
N ILE A 177 -6.46 -6.24 4.77
CA ILE A 177 -5.53 -5.18 5.20
C ILE A 177 -4.37 -5.85 5.92
N ALA A 178 -3.14 -5.63 5.45
CA ALA A 178 -1.96 -6.17 6.08
C ALA A 178 -0.74 -5.24 5.97
N ARG A 179 0.19 -5.41 6.90
CA ARG A 179 1.50 -4.73 6.90
C ARG A 179 2.64 -5.76 6.91
N GLY A 180 3.63 -5.53 6.06
CA GLY A 180 4.88 -6.29 6.00
C GLY A 180 6.10 -5.37 5.89
N ALA A 181 7.29 -5.96 5.73
CA ALA A 181 8.55 -5.25 5.53
C ALA A 181 9.42 -5.97 4.49
N LEU A 182 10.42 -5.26 3.94
CA LEU A 182 11.25 -5.73 2.83
C LEU A 182 12.74 -5.90 3.18
N THR A 183 13.05 -5.96 4.47
CA THR A 183 14.40 -5.83 5.04
C THR A 183 15.14 -7.14 5.28
N THR A 184 14.43 -8.24 5.47
CA THR A 184 15.04 -9.56 5.75
C THR A 184 14.39 -10.64 4.88
N PRO A 185 15.09 -11.76 4.57
CA PRO A 185 14.49 -12.86 3.80
C PRO A 185 13.17 -13.38 4.39
N LYS A 186 13.08 -13.45 5.72
CA LYS A 186 11.85 -13.83 6.44
C LYS A 186 10.70 -12.87 6.13
N TYR A 187 10.95 -11.57 6.18
CA TYR A 187 9.92 -10.55 5.93
C TYR A 187 9.58 -10.43 4.46
N ILE A 188 10.56 -10.56 3.56
CA ILE A 188 10.34 -10.58 2.12
C ILE A 188 9.43 -11.76 1.73
N ASN A 189 9.68 -12.95 2.26
CA ASN A 189 8.82 -14.12 2.03
C ASN A 189 7.40 -13.90 2.59
N ARG A 190 7.26 -13.26 3.75
CA ARG A 190 5.95 -12.88 4.30
C ARG A 190 5.25 -11.84 3.43
N ALA A 191 5.95 -10.80 3.00
CA ALA A 191 5.42 -9.74 2.14
C ALA A 191 4.88 -10.33 0.83
N LYS A 192 5.60 -11.26 0.20
CA LYS A 192 5.13 -11.96 -1.00
C LYS A 192 3.78 -12.66 -0.78
N LYS A 193 3.62 -13.36 0.35
CA LYS A 193 2.35 -14.02 0.72
C LYS A 193 1.22 -13.00 0.91
N LEU A 194 1.49 -11.88 1.58
CA LEU A 194 0.50 -10.81 1.78
C LEU A 194 0.06 -10.18 0.46
N ILE A 195 1.02 -9.90 -0.44
CA ILE A 195 0.73 -9.37 -1.78
C ILE A 195 -0.12 -10.37 -2.56
N LYS A 196 0.26 -11.66 -2.58
CA LYS A 196 -0.51 -12.71 -3.26
C LYS A 196 -1.95 -12.77 -2.77
N GLN A 197 -2.14 -12.84 -1.46
CA GLN A 197 -3.46 -12.88 -0.84
C GLN A 197 -4.29 -11.63 -1.17
N ALA A 198 -3.67 -10.45 -1.24
CA ALA A 198 -4.34 -9.21 -1.62
C ALA A 198 -4.84 -9.23 -3.08
N PHE A 199 -4.06 -9.78 -4.01
CA PHE A 199 -4.49 -9.97 -5.41
C PHE A 199 -5.60 -11.02 -5.52
N GLU A 200 -5.48 -12.17 -4.84
CA GLU A 200 -6.49 -13.23 -4.82
C GLU A 200 -7.86 -12.72 -4.31
N LEU A 201 -7.85 -11.86 -3.29
CA LEU A 201 -9.07 -11.29 -2.69
C LEU A 201 -9.58 -10.02 -3.38
N GLN A 202 -8.87 -9.48 -4.38
CA GLN A 202 -9.20 -8.19 -5.01
C GLN A 202 -10.61 -8.16 -5.61
N HIS A 203 -11.07 -9.27 -6.20
CA HIS A 203 -12.40 -9.35 -6.81
C HIS A 203 -13.54 -9.44 -5.79
N GLU A 204 -13.22 -9.72 -4.53
CA GLU A 204 -14.16 -9.69 -3.41
C GLU A 204 -14.30 -8.31 -2.78
N GLY A 205 -13.29 -7.43 -2.92
CA GLY A 205 -13.33 -6.07 -2.40
C GLY A 205 -11.96 -5.39 -2.38
N PHE A 206 -11.92 -4.21 -1.76
CA PHE A 206 -10.70 -3.42 -1.65
C PHE A 206 -9.63 -4.13 -0.81
N THR A 207 -8.41 -4.24 -1.30
CA THR A 207 -7.29 -4.84 -0.56
C THR A 207 -6.13 -3.87 -0.40
N PHE A 208 -5.51 -3.87 0.78
CA PHE A 208 -4.47 -2.89 1.17
C PHE A 208 -3.27 -3.60 1.80
N VAL A 209 -2.10 -3.42 1.20
CA VAL A 209 -0.83 -3.96 1.72
C VAL A 209 0.16 -2.82 1.91
N GLU A 210 0.49 -2.54 3.16
CA GLU A 210 1.57 -1.63 3.53
C GLU A 210 2.90 -2.40 3.63
N LEU A 211 3.94 -1.90 2.95
CA LEU A 211 5.28 -2.45 2.96
C LEU A 211 6.24 -1.41 3.53
N LEU A 212 6.77 -1.68 4.71
CA LEU A 212 7.86 -0.90 5.29
C LEU A 212 9.11 -1.08 4.40
N SER A 213 9.66 0.05 3.98
CA SER A 213 10.66 0.13 2.91
C SER A 213 11.79 1.09 3.27
N THR A 214 13.01 0.79 2.83
CA THR A 214 14.18 1.62 3.08
C THR A 214 14.28 2.78 2.10
N CYS A 215 14.81 3.91 2.56
CA CYS A 215 15.26 5.01 1.71
C CYS A 215 16.66 5.49 2.14
N PRO A 216 17.74 4.75 1.81
CA PRO A 216 19.10 5.07 2.27
C PRO A 216 19.52 6.51 1.95
N THR A 217 19.32 6.93 0.70
CA THR A 217 19.65 8.28 0.24
C THR A 217 18.87 9.36 1.00
N GLY A 218 17.55 9.20 1.14
CA GLY A 218 16.72 10.20 1.81
C GLY A 218 16.91 10.23 3.33
N TRP A 219 17.35 9.13 3.93
CA TRP A 219 17.67 9.06 5.36
C TRP A 219 19.13 9.44 5.67
N GLY A 220 19.99 9.59 4.66
CA GLY A 220 21.41 9.83 4.84
C GLY A 220 22.15 8.65 5.49
N LEU A 221 21.70 7.42 5.22
CA LEU A 221 22.27 6.18 5.78
C LEU A 221 22.86 5.30 4.68
N THR A 222 23.84 4.47 5.05
CA THR A 222 24.30 3.39 4.16
C THR A 222 23.18 2.35 3.97
N PRO A 223 23.21 1.55 2.90
CA PRO A 223 22.25 0.45 2.69
C PRO A 223 22.06 -0.45 3.92
N GLU A 224 23.15 -0.88 4.56
CA GLU A 224 23.13 -1.78 5.71
C GLU A 224 22.52 -1.11 6.94
N ASN A 225 22.94 0.15 7.20
CA ASN A 225 22.41 0.92 8.32
C ASN A 225 20.93 1.28 8.14
N SER A 226 20.47 1.45 6.89
CA SER A 226 19.05 1.70 6.61
C SER A 226 18.16 0.51 7.00
N ILE A 227 18.62 -0.72 6.76
CA ILE A 227 17.92 -1.94 7.16
C ILE A 227 17.84 -2.01 8.69
N LEU A 228 18.98 -1.85 9.38
CA LEU A 228 19.04 -1.87 10.84
C LEU A 228 18.17 -0.77 11.47
N TRP A 229 18.14 0.41 10.86
CA TRP A 229 17.34 1.53 11.33
C TRP A 229 15.84 1.24 11.18
N LEU A 230 15.41 0.73 10.03
CA LEU A 230 14.01 0.35 9.80
C LEU A 230 13.56 -0.68 10.83
N GLU A 231 14.36 -1.74 11.03
CA GLU A 231 14.06 -2.82 11.99
C GLU A 231 13.93 -2.31 13.43
N ARG A 232 14.79 -1.37 13.84
CA ARG A 232 14.81 -0.86 15.22
C ARG A 232 13.76 0.21 15.49
N ASN A 233 13.34 0.96 14.46
CA ASN A 233 12.51 2.16 14.65
C ASN A 233 11.13 2.04 13.98
N MET A 234 11.08 1.64 12.71
CA MET A 234 9.81 1.55 11.98
C MET A 234 9.02 0.30 12.34
N VAL A 235 9.65 -0.87 12.44
CA VAL A 235 8.92 -2.12 12.76
C VAL A 235 8.18 -2.06 14.10
N PRO A 236 8.79 -1.54 15.19
CA PRO A 236 8.07 -1.39 16.45
C PRO A 236 6.94 -0.35 16.39
N PHE A 237 7.13 0.72 15.62
CA PHE A 237 6.13 1.79 15.48
C PHE A 237 4.95 1.39 14.58
N PHE A 238 5.25 0.65 13.52
CA PHE A 238 4.30 0.15 12.52
C PHE A 238 4.26 -1.38 12.57
N PRO A 239 3.51 -1.99 13.51
CA PRO A 239 3.54 -3.43 13.73
C PRO A 239 3.09 -4.21 12.49
N MET A 240 3.88 -5.23 12.13
CA MET A 240 3.63 -6.09 10.98
C MET A 240 2.60 -7.18 11.32
N THR A 241 1.34 -6.91 11.01
CA THR A 241 0.23 -7.85 11.22
C THR A 241 -0.73 -7.87 10.03
N VAL A 242 -1.58 -8.89 9.99
CA VAL A 242 -2.82 -8.86 9.21
C VAL A 242 -3.84 -8.16 10.11
N PHE A 243 -4.34 -7.01 9.66
CA PHE A 243 -5.34 -6.21 10.39
C PHE A 243 -6.75 -6.65 10.04
N ARG A 244 -6.94 -7.17 8.81
CA ARG A 244 -8.23 -7.65 8.33
C ARG A 244 -8.07 -8.76 7.31
N GLU A 245 -8.96 -9.73 7.41
CA GLU A 245 -9.14 -10.81 6.47
C GLU A 245 -10.64 -11.19 6.38
N PRO A 246 -11.06 -11.94 5.35
CA PRO A 246 -12.45 -12.35 5.16
C PRO A 246 -13.16 -12.94 6.38
N ALA A 247 -12.42 -13.64 7.25
CA ALA A 247 -12.93 -14.29 8.45
C ALA A 247 -13.25 -13.31 9.60
N ASN A 248 -12.76 -12.07 9.54
CA ASN A 248 -12.87 -11.08 10.61
C ASN A 248 -13.28 -9.71 10.04
N MET A 249 -14.44 -9.67 9.36
CA MET A 249 -15.07 -8.43 8.90
C MET A 249 -15.82 -7.74 10.05
N PRO A 250 -15.88 -6.39 10.06
CA PRO A 250 -16.60 -5.65 11.10
C PRO A 250 -18.11 -5.95 11.08
N ASP A 251 -18.76 -5.94 12.24
CA ASP A 251 -20.21 -6.20 12.38
C ASP A 251 -21.07 -5.26 11.54
N GLN A 252 -20.60 -4.03 11.32
CA GLN A 252 -21.24 -3.03 10.47
C GLN A 252 -21.36 -3.46 9.00
N ALA A 253 -20.69 -4.53 8.57
CA ALA A 253 -20.89 -5.12 7.25
C ALA A 253 -22.25 -5.83 7.12
N LYS A 254 -22.94 -6.11 8.24
CA LYS A 254 -24.30 -6.65 8.22
C LYS A 254 -25.28 -5.57 7.72
N PRO A 255 -26.28 -5.92 6.88
CA PRO A 255 -27.27 -4.97 6.42
C PRO A 255 -27.97 -4.28 7.60
N TYR A 256 -27.81 -2.96 7.72
CA TYR A 256 -28.53 -2.13 8.69
C TYR A 256 -29.54 -1.25 7.95
N ARG A 257 -30.78 -1.25 8.42
CA ARG A 257 -31.82 -0.32 7.97
C ARG A 257 -32.33 0.42 9.19
N PRO A 258 -32.06 1.74 9.33
CA PRO A 258 -32.63 2.50 10.43
C PRO A 258 -34.15 2.53 10.28
N ASP A 259 -34.87 2.29 11.38
CA ASP A 259 -36.31 2.53 11.40
C ASP A 259 -36.55 4.03 11.45
N LEU A 260 -37.14 4.57 10.39
CA LEU A 260 -37.50 5.98 10.31
C LEU A 260 -38.83 6.29 11.01
N LYS A 261 -39.57 5.26 11.46
CA LYS A 261 -40.79 5.43 12.25
C LYS A 261 -40.43 5.56 13.72
N VAL A 262 -39.99 6.74 14.11
CA VAL A 262 -40.06 7.14 15.51
C VAL A 262 -41.54 7.38 15.81
N SER A 263 -42.19 6.43 16.48
CA SER A 263 -43.51 6.72 17.05
C SER A 263 -43.29 7.68 18.22
N ASP A 264 -43.90 8.86 18.15
CA ASP A 264 -43.93 9.76 19.28
C ASP A 264 -44.61 9.02 20.43
N ALA A 265 -43.87 8.72 21.49
CA ALA A 265 -44.41 8.16 22.74
C ALA A 265 -45.39 9.11 23.46
N ASN A 266 -45.84 10.18 22.78
CA ASN A 266 -46.72 11.23 23.27
C ASN A 266 -48.00 11.43 22.45
N ASP A 267 -48.34 10.55 21.49
CA ASP A 267 -49.70 10.49 20.94
C ASP A 267 -50.66 9.89 21.99
N LYS A 268 -50.86 10.64 23.07
CA LYS A 268 -52.01 10.52 23.95
C LYS A 268 -53.25 10.80 23.10
N LYS A 269 -54.04 9.75 22.87
CA LYS A 269 -55.38 9.78 22.27
C LYS A 269 -56.15 11.02 22.75
N PRO A 270 -56.74 11.84 21.85
CA PRO A 270 -57.79 12.75 22.27
C PRO A 270 -59.00 11.93 22.71
N ALA A 271 -59.58 12.35 23.83
CA ALA A 271 -60.82 11.82 24.39
C ALA A 271 -62.02 12.07 23.48
#